data_AF-A0A1R2B7D8-F1
#
_entry.id   AF-A0A1R2B7D8-F1
#
_cell.length_a   1.000
_cell.length_b   1.000
_cell.length_c   1.000
_cell.angle_alpha   90.00
_cell.angle_beta   90.00
_cell.angle_gamma   90.00
#
_symmetry.space_group_name_H-M   'P 1'
#
loop_
_entity.id
_entity.type
_entity.pdbx_description
1 polymer ?
#
loop_
_entity_poly.entity_id
_entity_poly.type
_entity_poly.pdbx_seq_one_letter_code
_entity_poly.pdbx_strand_id
1 'polypeptide(L)'
;MSQNSRIEGKSFIGHFNASHFFYGEGLREELHGHNYIMTFKLKTRTSNTLALGLISNLRILIDNLNNKVIVAGDSRSAIPVCMEESTKVLLPDGTFYEFPKKDCYLIAGPSSSAECISKHAFDQVKDVLNEDWIKATVIISEIYEQQDAIFRVKRWNDENRTS
;
A
#
# COMPACT_ATOMS: atom_id res chain seq x y z
N MET A 1 -36.30 -14.54 13.18
CA MET A 1 -36.28 -13.82 11.89
C MET A 1 -34.82 -13.60 11.51
N SER A 2 -34.33 -14.28 10.48
CA SER A 2 -32.97 -14.07 9.96
C SER A 2 -32.93 -12.68 9.32
N GLN A 3 -32.25 -11.72 9.96
CA GLN A 3 -31.93 -10.46 9.31
C GLN A 3 -31.01 -10.77 8.13
N ASN A 4 -31.51 -10.63 6.90
CA ASN A 4 -30.67 -10.64 5.72
C ASN A 4 -29.71 -9.44 5.82
N SER A 5 -28.48 -9.67 6.26
CA SER A 5 -27.44 -8.65 6.28
C SER A 5 -27.17 -8.20 4.85
N ARG A 6 -27.49 -6.95 4.52
CA ARG A 6 -27.25 -6.37 3.19
C ARG A 6 -25.76 -6.15 3.00
N ILE A 7 -25.18 -6.70 1.93
CA ILE A 7 -23.79 -6.43 1.57
C ILE A 7 -23.72 -5.08 0.85
N GLU A 8 -22.89 -4.17 1.34
CA GLU A 8 -22.61 -2.89 0.71
C GLU A 8 -21.17 -2.81 0.20
N GLY A 9 -20.99 -2.09 -0.91
CA GLY A 9 -19.68 -1.77 -1.49
C GLY A 9 -19.36 -0.29 -1.31
N LYS A 10 -18.18 0.03 -0.78
CA LYS A 10 -17.66 1.40 -0.67
C LYS A 10 -16.32 1.49 -1.39
N SER A 11 -16.01 2.65 -1.97
CA SER A 11 -14.74 2.89 -2.65
C SER A 11 -14.16 4.26 -2.34
N PHE A 12 -12.84 4.33 -2.28
CA PHE A 12 -12.04 5.55 -2.19
C PHE A 12 -11.01 5.54 -3.31
N ILE A 13 -10.76 6.71 -3.91
CA ILE A 13 -9.74 6.91 -4.94
C ILE A 13 -8.89 8.09 -4.49
N GLY A 14 -7.57 7.91 -4.50
CA GLY A 14 -6.58 8.93 -4.19
C GLY A 14 -5.46 8.93 -5.23
N HIS A 15 -4.79 10.07 -5.36
CA HIS A 15 -3.66 10.25 -6.27
C HIS A 15 -2.44 10.69 -5.47
N PHE A 16 -1.28 10.16 -5.82
CA PHE A 16 0.00 10.62 -5.27
C PHE A 16 1.08 10.52 -6.34
N ASN A 17 2.06 11.41 -6.27
CA ASN A 17 3.23 11.36 -7.15
C ASN A 17 4.42 10.94 -6.31
N ALA A 18 5.18 9.94 -6.75
CA ALA A 18 6.33 9.48 -5.99
C ALA A 18 7.43 8.96 -6.91
N SER A 19 8.66 9.06 -6.42
CA SER A 19 9.81 8.43 -7.05
C SER A 19 10.06 7.05 -6.45
N HIS A 20 10.64 6.15 -7.21
CA HIS A 20 11.12 4.87 -6.73
C HIS A 20 12.22 4.32 -7.63
N PHE A 21 12.78 3.21 -7.22
CA PHE A 21 13.76 2.41 -7.95
C PHE A 21 13.60 0.96 -7.52
N PHE A 22 14.07 0.02 -8.34
CA PHE A 22 13.97 -1.41 -8.06
C PHE A 22 15.32 -2.10 -8.30
N TYR A 23 15.73 -2.97 -7.37
CA TYR A 23 16.86 -3.88 -7.55
C TYR A 23 16.47 -5.25 -7.00
N GLY A 24 16.49 -6.29 -7.85
CA GLY A 24 16.19 -7.66 -7.45
C GLY A 24 16.22 -8.62 -8.63
N GLU A 25 16.59 -9.89 -8.40
CA GLU A 25 16.53 -11.01 -9.37
C GLU A 25 16.90 -10.69 -10.84
N GLY A 26 17.98 -9.93 -11.05
CA GLY A 26 18.47 -9.59 -12.40
C GLY A 26 17.73 -8.43 -13.08
N LEU A 27 16.74 -7.85 -12.42
CA LEU A 27 16.08 -6.60 -12.82
C LEU A 27 16.64 -5.43 -12.01
N ARG A 28 16.96 -4.36 -12.73
CA ARG A 28 17.40 -3.07 -12.19
C ARG A 28 16.61 -1.98 -12.88
N GLU A 29 15.93 -1.18 -12.07
CA GLU A 29 15.29 0.05 -12.51
C GLU A 29 15.98 1.21 -11.79
N GLU A 30 16.46 2.18 -12.57
CA GLU A 30 17.06 3.39 -12.01
C GLU A 30 16.01 4.24 -11.30
N LEU A 31 16.47 5.22 -10.52
CA LEU A 31 15.58 6.17 -9.87
C LEU A 31 14.77 6.94 -10.90
N HIS A 32 13.45 6.79 -10.85
CA HIS A 32 12.49 7.50 -11.68
C HIS A 32 11.24 7.81 -10.85
N GLY A 33 10.15 8.26 -11.46
CA GLY A 33 8.92 8.51 -10.73
C GLY A 33 7.66 8.39 -11.55
N HIS A 34 6.55 8.18 -10.84
CA HIS A 34 5.24 7.94 -11.41
C HIS A 34 4.18 8.80 -10.74
N ASN A 35 3.12 9.02 -11.50
CA ASN A 35 1.85 9.47 -10.97
C ASN A 35 1.02 8.22 -10.69
N TYR A 36 0.75 7.95 -9.42
CA TYR A 36 0.02 6.78 -8.96
C TYR A 36 -1.45 7.11 -8.68
N ILE A 37 -2.32 6.14 -8.96
CA ILE A 37 -3.71 6.11 -8.51
C ILE A 37 -3.86 4.97 -7.52
N MET A 38 -4.29 5.28 -6.29
CA MET A 38 -4.69 4.29 -5.31
C MET A 38 -6.21 4.17 -5.28
N THR A 39 -6.74 3.00 -5.59
CA THR A 39 -8.16 2.68 -5.41
C THR A 39 -8.34 1.67 -4.29
N PHE A 40 -9.06 2.05 -3.24
CA PHE A 40 -9.47 1.17 -2.15
C PHE A 40 -10.95 0.79 -2.30
N LYS A 41 -11.28 -0.49 -2.30
CA LYS A 41 -12.65 -1.03 -2.38
C LYS A 41 -12.94 -1.93 -1.18
N LEU A 42 -14.03 -1.66 -0.47
CA LEU A 42 -14.47 -2.40 0.70
C LEU A 42 -15.85 -3.00 0.46
N LYS A 43 -16.03 -4.28 0.80
CA LYS A 43 -17.34 -4.93 0.93
C LYS A 43 -17.60 -5.22 2.41
N THR A 44 -18.75 -4.79 2.93
CA THR A 44 -19.15 -4.92 4.35
C THR A 44 -20.60 -5.39 4.50
N ARG A 45 -20.93 -6.01 5.64
CA ARG A 45 -22.29 -6.47 5.99
C ARG A 45 -23.18 -5.37 6.59
N THR A 46 -22.63 -4.21 6.96
CA THR A 46 -23.35 -3.15 7.68
C THR A 46 -23.38 -1.85 6.89
N SER A 47 -24.52 -1.16 6.86
CA SER A 47 -24.71 0.06 6.06
C SER A 47 -24.03 1.32 6.62
N ASN A 48 -23.96 1.43 7.95
CA ASN A 48 -23.98 2.78 8.54
C ASN A 48 -22.67 3.42 8.92
N THR A 49 -21.52 2.76 8.80
CA THR A 49 -20.25 3.46 9.01
C THR A 49 -19.18 2.75 8.23
N LEU A 50 -18.62 3.45 7.25
CA LEU A 50 -17.20 3.24 6.98
C LEU A 50 -16.52 3.37 8.35
N ALA A 51 -15.70 2.40 8.76
CA ALA A 51 -15.12 2.45 10.08
C ALA A 51 -14.53 3.86 10.31
N LEU A 52 -14.97 4.52 11.39
CA LEU A 52 -14.65 5.91 11.64
C LEU A 52 -13.15 6.11 11.47
N GLY A 53 -12.76 6.99 10.55
CA GLY A 53 -11.35 7.26 10.25
C GLY A 53 -10.73 6.52 9.07
N LEU A 54 -11.38 5.53 8.43
CA LEU A 54 -10.78 4.84 7.27
C LEU A 54 -10.46 5.81 6.11
N ILE A 55 -11.39 6.68 5.70
CA ILE A 55 -11.10 7.69 4.66
C ILE A 55 -9.99 8.64 5.12
N SER A 56 -9.99 9.06 6.39
CA SER A 56 -8.97 9.95 6.93
C SER A 56 -7.58 9.32 6.91
N ASN A 57 -7.46 8.04 7.31
CA ASN A 57 -6.20 7.30 7.28
C ASN A 57 -5.73 7.06 5.84
N LEU A 58 -6.65 6.76 4.90
CA LEU A 58 -6.30 6.64 3.49
C LEU A 58 -5.78 7.98 2.92
N ARG A 59 -6.36 9.11 3.33
CA ARG A 59 -5.87 10.45 2.94
C ARG A 59 -4.49 10.74 3.54
N ILE A 60 -4.30 10.47 4.82
CA ILE A 60 -2.99 10.63 5.49
C ILE A 60 -1.94 9.76 4.81
N LEU A 61 -2.27 8.52 4.45
CA LEU A 61 -1.36 7.64 3.71
C LEU A 61 -0.99 8.22 2.35
N ILE A 62 -1.97 8.71 1.59
CA ILE A 62 -1.73 9.39 0.30
C ILE A 62 -0.79 10.57 0.49
N ASP A 63 -1.05 11.44 1.47
CA ASP A 63 -0.24 12.62 1.74
C ASP A 63 1.19 12.24 2.17
N ASN A 64 1.34 11.17 2.95
CA ASN A 64 2.63 10.65 3.37
C ASN A 64 3.44 10.05 2.23
N LEU A 65 2.80 9.47 1.22
CA LEU A 65 3.45 8.93 0.01
C LEU A 65 3.75 10.03 -1.02
N ASN A 66 2.94 11.09 -1.04
CA ASN A 66 3.04 12.13 -2.05
C ASN A 66 4.35 12.93 -1.93
N ASN A 67 4.98 13.16 -3.07
CA ASN A 67 6.28 13.82 -3.23
C ASN A 67 7.40 13.16 -2.40
N LYS A 68 7.38 11.83 -2.27
CA LYS A 68 8.44 11.06 -1.61
C LYS A 68 9.19 10.16 -2.59
N VAL A 69 10.39 9.75 -2.17
CA VAL A 69 11.06 8.55 -2.68
C VAL A 69 10.58 7.36 -1.86
N ILE A 70 9.90 6.42 -2.51
CA ILE A 70 9.46 5.17 -1.89
C ILE A 70 10.64 4.20 -1.87
N VAL A 71 10.98 3.74 -0.67
CA VAL A 71 12.05 2.78 -0.44
C VAL A 71 11.49 1.51 0.21
N ALA A 72 11.89 0.37 -0.31
CA ALA A 72 11.52 -0.93 0.23
C ALA A 72 12.25 -1.20 1.54
N GLY A 73 11.53 -1.21 2.66
CA GLY A 73 12.07 -1.35 4.01
C GLY A 73 12.69 -2.72 4.29
N ASP A 74 12.19 -3.78 3.63
CA ASP A 74 12.61 -5.16 3.86
C ASP A 74 13.45 -5.73 2.70
N SER A 75 13.97 -4.86 1.82
CA SER A 75 14.74 -5.30 0.66
C SER A 75 16.08 -5.90 1.08
N ARG A 76 16.41 -7.04 0.45
CA ARG A 76 17.71 -7.71 0.62
C ARG A 76 18.73 -7.32 -0.45
N SER A 77 18.25 -6.72 -1.55
CA SER A 77 19.09 -6.34 -2.69
C SER A 77 19.39 -4.84 -2.70
N ALA A 78 18.48 -4.00 -2.22
CA ALA A 78 18.72 -2.57 -2.01
C ALA A 78 18.51 -2.24 -0.52
N ILE A 79 19.54 -2.41 0.29
CA ILE A 79 19.43 -2.45 1.75
C ILE A 79 19.31 -1.01 2.30
N PRO A 80 18.17 -0.62 2.91
CA PRO A 80 18.05 0.68 3.55
C PRO A 80 18.73 0.67 4.93
N VAL A 81 19.47 1.75 5.20
CA VAL A 81 20.13 2.04 6.48
C VAL A 81 19.64 3.41 6.94
N CYS A 82 18.83 3.41 8.00
CA CYS A 82 18.32 4.64 8.61
C CYS A 82 19.43 5.34 9.40
N MET A 83 19.81 6.52 8.95
CA MET A 83 20.74 7.42 9.66
C MET A 83 19.94 8.40 10.54
N GLU A 84 20.59 9.40 11.14
CA GLU A 84 19.90 10.43 11.93
C GLU A 84 18.99 11.31 11.06
N GLU A 85 19.52 11.86 9.96
CA GLU A 85 18.82 12.82 9.10
C GLU A 85 18.47 12.27 7.70
N SER A 86 18.98 11.08 7.35
CA SER A 86 18.84 10.49 6.03
C SER A 86 18.51 9.00 6.08
N THR A 87 18.14 8.45 4.93
CA THR A 87 18.09 7.02 4.66
C THR A 87 19.07 6.74 3.53
N LYS A 88 20.11 5.94 3.82
CA LYS A 88 21.09 5.49 2.84
C LYS A 88 20.68 4.11 2.32
N VAL A 89 20.64 3.91 1.02
CA VAL A 89 20.28 2.62 0.42
C VAL A 89 21.49 2.05 -0.31
N LEU A 90 22.00 0.92 0.18
CA LEU A 90 23.18 0.24 -0.35
C LEU A 90 22.77 -0.75 -1.44
N LEU A 91 23.43 -0.68 -2.61
CA LEU A 91 23.16 -1.53 -3.76
C LEU A 91 24.19 -2.66 -3.89
N PRO A 92 23.88 -3.75 -4.65
CA PRO A 92 24.76 -4.91 -4.73
C PRO A 92 26.11 -4.62 -5.40
N ASP A 93 26.17 -3.60 -6.26
CA ASP A 93 27.37 -3.16 -6.97
C ASP A 93 28.26 -2.22 -6.13
N GLY A 94 27.90 -1.97 -4.86
CA GLY A 94 28.60 -1.09 -3.94
C GLY A 94 28.26 0.40 -4.10
N THR A 95 27.43 0.76 -5.09
CA THR A 95 26.89 2.12 -5.19
C THR A 95 25.76 2.33 -4.17
N PHE A 96 25.33 3.58 -3.99
CA PHE A 96 24.27 3.91 -3.05
C PHE A 96 23.46 5.12 -3.47
N TYR A 97 22.23 5.16 -2.98
CA TYR A 97 21.44 6.39 -2.89
C TYR A 97 21.40 6.87 -1.45
N GLU A 98 21.20 8.17 -1.24
CA GLU A 98 20.96 8.73 0.08
C GLU A 98 19.92 9.85 -0.02
N PHE A 99 18.86 9.73 0.75
CA PHE A 99 17.73 10.65 0.73
C PHE A 99 17.51 11.26 2.12
N PRO A 100 17.20 12.56 2.24
CA PRO A 100 16.74 13.12 3.51
C PRO A 100 15.52 12.35 4.02
N LYS A 101 15.43 12.10 5.34
CA LYS A 101 14.30 11.37 5.94
C LYS A 101 12.96 11.97 5.57
N LYS A 102 12.87 13.30 5.55
CA LYS A 102 11.65 14.03 5.19
C LYS A 102 11.18 13.74 3.76
N ASP A 103 12.07 13.33 2.86
CA ASP A 103 11.78 13.10 1.44
C ASP A 103 11.70 11.60 1.11
N CYS A 104 11.90 10.72 2.09
CA CYS A 104 11.91 9.26 1.95
C CYS A 104 10.73 8.64 2.70
N TYR A 105 10.04 7.69 2.07
CA TYR A 105 9.00 6.89 2.72
C TYR A 105 9.34 5.41 2.62
N LEU A 106 9.57 4.78 3.77
CA LEU A 106 9.87 3.35 3.86
C LEU A 106 8.57 2.55 3.92
N ILE A 107 8.34 1.69 2.93
CA ILE A 107 7.21 0.74 2.94
C ILE A 107 7.64 -0.60 3.52
N ALA A 108 6.72 -1.30 4.17
CA ALA A 108 6.92 -2.70 4.55
C ALA A 108 6.80 -3.57 3.29
N GLY A 109 7.90 -4.22 2.91
CA GLY A 109 7.97 -5.03 1.71
C GLY A 109 9.39 -5.17 1.14
N PRO A 110 9.61 -6.24 0.35
CA PRO A 110 10.92 -6.53 -0.23
C PRO A 110 11.27 -5.64 -1.44
N SER A 111 10.28 -4.98 -2.05
CA SER A 111 10.44 -4.10 -3.20
C SER A 111 9.51 -2.90 -3.13
N SER A 112 9.77 -1.89 -3.96
CA SER A 112 8.97 -0.68 -4.16
C SER A 112 7.95 -0.85 -5.30
N SER A 113 7.62 -2.09 -5.69
CA SER A 113 6.67 -2.35 -6.77
C SER A 113 5.24 -1.96 -6.37
N ALA A 114 4.38 -1.74 -7.36
CA ALA A 114 2.98 -1.44 -7.14
C ALA A 114 2.27 -2.51 -6.28
N GLU A 115 2.64 -3.79 -6.39
CA GLU A 115 2.11 -4.86 -5.53
C GLU A 115 2.49 -4.65 -4.06
N CYS A 116 3.76 -4.37 -3.78
CA CYS A 116 4.23 -4.14 -2.41
C CYS A 116 3.61 -2.87 -1.82
N ILE A 117 3.49 -1.80 -2.61
CA ILE A 117 2.79 -0.56 -2.22
C ILE A 117 1.31 -0.87 -1.89
N SER A 118 0.63 -1.64 -2.74
CA SER A 118 -0.79 -1.98 -2.55
C SER A 118 -1.02 -2.81 -1.27
N LYS A 119 -0.10 -3.73 -0.95
CA LYS A 119 -0.12 -4.49 0.29
C LYS A 119 0.16 -3.60 1.50
N HIS A 120 1.21 -2.78 1.45
CA HIS A 120 1.55 -1.83 2.52
C HIS A 120 0.36 -0.92 2.82
N ALA A 121 -0.29 -0.38 1.79
CA ALA A 121 -1.46 0.47 1.94
C ALA A 121 -2.62 -0.22 2.66
N PHE A 122 -2.87 -1.51 2.37
CA PHE A 122 -3.84 -2.28 3.15
C PHE A 122 -3.39 -2.44 4.61
N ASP A 123 -2.12 -2.78 4.84
CA ASP A 123 -1.58 -2.99 6.19
C ASP A 123 -1.67 -1.72 7.05
N GLN A 124 -1.57 -0.52 6.46
CA GLN A 124 -1.72 0.76 7.18
C GLN A 124 -3.14 1.03 7.68
N VAL A 125 -4.16 0.39 7.10
CA VAL A 125 -5.57 0.67 7.42
C VAL A 125 -6.34 -0.55 7.92
N LYS A 126 -5.73 -1.75 7.93
CA LYS A 126 -6.42 -2.99 8.31
C LYS A 126 -6.96 -2.95 9.74
N ASP A 127 -6.23 -2.32 10.66
CA ASP A 127 -6.58 -2.28 12.09
C ASP A 127 -7.76 -1.36 12.38
N VAL A 128 -8.05 -0.41 11.46
CA VAL A 128 -9.26 0.40 11.56
C VAL A 128 -10.46 -0.23 10.88
N LEU A 129 -10.32 -1.36 10.18
CA LEU A 129 -11.47 -2.08 9.64
C LEU A 129 -12.24 -2.76 10.78
N ASN A 130 -13.54 -2.51 10.88
CA ASN A 130 -14.41 -3.12 11.90
C ASN A 130 -14.63 -4.63 11.68
N GLU A 131 -15.40 -5.31 12.54
CA GLU A 131 -15.58 -6.76 12.37
C GLU A 131 -16.41 -7.18 11.14
N ASP A 132 -17.11 -6.23 10.52
CA ASP A 132 -18.13 -6.50 9.49
C ASP A 132 -17.59 -6.56 8.05
N TRP A 133 -16.30 -6.29 7.84
CA TRP A 133 -15.74 -6.32 6.48
C TRP A 133 -15.60 -7.76 5.98
N ILE A 134 -15.99 -7.97 4.72
CA ILE A 134 -15.97 -9.25 4.03
C ILE A 134 -14.76 -9.34 3.10
N LYS A 135 -14.53 -8.26 2.33
CA LYS A 135 -13.48 -8.20 1.32
C LYS A 135 -12.95 -6.78 1.22
N ALA A 136 -11.64 -6.66 1.22
CA ALA A 136 -10.93 -5.43 0.88
C ALA A 136 -10.12 -5.66 -0.41
N THR A 137 -9.98 -4.62 -1.21
CA THR A 137 -9.18 -4.62 -2.43
C THR A 137 -8.48 -3.29 -2.56
N VAL A 138 -7.16 -3.31 -2.68
CA VAL A 138 -6.33 -2.15 -2.96
C VAL A 138 -5.75 -2.32 -4.35
N ILE A 139 -5.89 -1.30 -5.18
CA ILE A 139 -5.33 -1.24 -6.52
C ILE A 139 -4.38 -0.05 -6.56
N ILE A 140 -3.16 -0.28 -7.04
CA ILE A 140 -2.20 0.77 -7.35
C ILE A 140 -1.97 0.74 -8.85
N SER A 141 -2.18 1.88 -9.50
CA SER A 141 -2.06 2.05 -10.95
C SER A 141 -1.04 3.13 -11.27
N GLU A 142 -0.14 2.86 -12.21
CA GLU A 142 0.85 3.80 -12.73
C GLU A 142 0.35 4.42 -14.04
N ILE A 143 0.10 5.73 -14.05
CA ILE A 143 -0.63 6.40 -15.15
C ILE A 143 0.12 6.33 -16.49
N TYR A 144 1.45 6.35 -16.50
CA TYR A 144 2.23 6.37 -17.75
C TYR A 144 2.53 4.99 -18.31
N GLU A 145 2.62 3.97 -17.46
CA GLU A 145 2.98 2.61 -17.90
C GLU A 145 1.78 1.69 -18.12
N GLN A 146 0.57 2.12 -17.74
CA GLN A 146 -0.65 1.30 -17.74
C GLN A 146 -0.48 0.00 -16.94
N GLN A 147 0.40 0.01 -15.93
CA GLN A 147 0.60 -1.10 -15.02
C GLN A 147 -0.34 -0.96 -13.82
N ASP A 148 -1.03 -2.05 -13.50
CA ASP A 148 -1.95 -2.15 -12.37
C ASP A 148 -1.55 -3.32 -11.47
N ALA A 149 -1.31 -3.02 -10.20
CA ALA A 149 -1.20 -4.05 -9.16
C ALA A 149 -2.47 -4.11 -8.33
N ILE A 150 -2.94 -5.34 -8.03
CA ILE A 150 -4.18 -5.54 -7.28
C ILE A 150 -3.97 -6.48 -6.09
N PHE A 151 -3.98 -5.91 -4.90
CA PHE A 151 -4.00 -6.66 -3.65
C PHE A 151 -5.44 -6.90 -3.18
N ARG A 152 -5.78 -8.15 -2.87
CA ARG A 152 -7.13 -8.54 -2.43
C ARG A 152 -7.04 -9.40 -1.18
N VAL A 153 -7.82 -9.03 -0.16
CA VAL A 153 -7.98 -9.84 1.05
C VAL A 153 -9.45 -10.10 1.26
N LYS A 154 -9.78 -11.34 1.63
CA LYS A 154 -11.13 -11.74 2.03
C LYS A 154 -11.05 -12.26 3.46
N ARG A 155 -11.91 -11.75 4.34
CA ARG A 155 -12.07 -12.30 5.68
C ARG A 155 -12.82 -13.62 5.57
N TRP A 156 -12.27 -14.67 6.16
CA TRP A 156 -12.96 -15.95 6.32
C TRP A 156 -13.86 -15.83 7.56
N ASN A 157 -15.17 -16.01 7.41
CA ASN A 157 -16.08 -16.13 8.54
C ASN A 157 -16.38 -17.61 8.75
N ASP A 158 -16.10 -18.14 9.94
CA ASP A 158 -16.31 -19.55 10.33
C ASP A 158 -17.79 -19.94 10.51
N GLU A 159 -18.75 -19.09 10.11
CA GLU A 159 -20.19 -19.32 10.28
C GLU A 159 -20.77 -20.50 9.47
N ASN A 160 -19.97 -21.19 8.65
CA ASN A 160 -20.39 -22.35 7.87
C ASN A 160 -19.88 -23.70 8.39
N ARG A 161 -19.41 -23.79 9.66
CA ARG A 161 -18.88 -25.04 10.23
C ARG A 161 -19.85 -25.86 11.09
N THR A 162 -21.15 -25.60 11.02
CA THR A 162 -22.17 -26.45 11.65
C THR A 162 -23.40 -26.59 10.76
N SER A 163 -23.41 -27.66 9.96
CA SER A 163 -24.61 -28.40 9.57
C SER A 163 -24.21 -29.81 9.15
#